data_AF-X1R7W1-F1
#
_entry.id   AF-X1R7W1-F1
#
_cell.length_a   1.000
_cell.length_b   1.000
_cell.length_c   1.000
_cell.angle_alpha   90.00
_cell.angle_beta   90.00
_cell.angle_gamma   90.00
#
_symmetry.space_group_name_H-M   'P 1'
#
loop_
_entity.id
_entity.type
_entity.pdbx_description
1 polymer ?
#
loop_
_entity_poly.entity_id
_entity_poly.type
_entity_poly.pdbx_seq_one_letter_code
_entity_poly.pdbx_strand_id
1 'polypeptide(L)' 'PAKSAKPNINQKYFQELDKRNIPYILLHATYPDLDSAYVIMDDEKGGFIATQYLLKLGHKDIGSISLSTGIPEPP' A
#
# COMPACT_ATOMS: atom_id res chain seq x y z
N PRO A 1 0.60 -5.22 2.48
CA PRO A 1 1.43 -3.98 2.40
C PRO A 1 1.75 -3.59 0.96
N ALA A 2 1.50 -2.33 0.58
CA ALA A 2 1.98 -1.76 -0.68
C ALA A 2 3.50 -1.92 -0.77
N LYS A 3 4.00 -2.33 -1.95
CA LYS A 3 5.42 -2.62 -2.17
C LYS A 3 6.26 -1.36 -2.15
N SER A 4 6.63 -0.92 -0.96
CA SER A 4 7.60 0.15 -0.69
C SER A 4 9.07 -0.28 -0.90
N ALA A 5 9.32 -1.55 -1.24
CA ALA A 5 10.67 -2.13 -1.36
C ALA A 5 11.24 -2.23 -2.78
N LYS A 6 10.55 -1.70 -3.81
CA LYS A 6 11.12 -1.63 -5.18
C LYS A 6 11.66 -0.23 -5.46
N PRO A 7 12.76 -0.08 -6.23
CA PRO A 7 13.21 1.21 -6.70
C PRO A 7 12.04 1.93 -7.38
N ASN A 8 11.66 3.08 -6.83
CA ASN A 8 10.55 3.83 -7.38
C ASN A 8 11.00 4.44 -8.71
N ILE A 9 10.39 3.98 -9.81
CA ILE A 9 10.63 4.52 -11.17
C ILE A 9 10.43 6.05 -11.19
N ASN A 10 9.60 6.58 -10.30
CA ASN A 10 9.28 8.00 -10.18
C ASN A 10 10.21 8.78 -9.24
N GLN A 11 11.28 8.19 -8.68
CA GLN A 11 12.19 8.87 -7.74
C GLN A 11 12.73 10.19 -8.31
N LYS A 12 13.08 10.21 -9.60
CA LYS A 12 13.53 11.41 -10.30
C LYS A 12 12.51 12.55 -10.25
N TYR A 13 11.21 12.24 -10.29
CA TYR A 13 10.16 13.27 -10.25
C TYR A 13 10.01 13.88 -8.87
N PHE A 14 10.07 13.07 -7.80
CA PHE A 14 10.04 13.59 -6.44
C PHE A 14 11.23 14.53 -6.16
N GLN A 15 12.43 14.13 -6.59
CA GLN A 15 13.62 14.99 -6.49
C GLN A 15 13.46 16.33 -7.25
N GLU A 16 12.78 16.34 -8.39
CA GLU A 16 12.51 17.58 -9.12
C GLU A 16 11.44 18.45 -8.44
N LEU A 17 10.46 17.84 -7.77
CA LEU A 17 9.49 18.57 -6.94
C LEU A 17 10.18 19.22 -5.75
N ASP A 18 11.07 18.49 -5.07
CA ASP A 18 11.88 18.99 -3.95
C ASP A 18 12.76 20.18 -4.38
N LYS A 19 13.51 20.03 -5.47
CA LYS A 19 14.35 21.12 -6.02
C LYS A 19 13.56 22.38 -6.33
N ARG A 20 12.28 22.24 -6.70
CA ARG A 20 11.39 23.36 -7.06
C ARG A 20 10.57 23.87 -5.87
N ASN A 21 10.73 23.29 -4.68
CA ASN A 21 9.92 23.57 -3.50
C ASN A 21 8.41 23.42 -3.74
N ILE A 22 8.02 22.43 -4.55
CA ILE A 22 6.60 22.14 -4.82
C ILE A 22 6.12 21.11 -3.80
N PRO A 23 5.17 21.45 -2.92
CA PRO A 23 4.67 20.51 -1.92
C PRO A 23 3.84 19.40 -2.57
N TYR A 24 3.98 18.17 -2.06
CA TYR A 24 3.22 17.01 -2.50
C TYR A 24 2.90 16.09 -1.32
N ILE A 25 1.94 15.20 -1.53
CA ILE A 25 1.63 14.11 -0.61
C ILE A 25 1.69 12.77 -1.35
N LEU A 26 2.16 11.72 -0.68
CA LEU A 26 2.09 10.37 -1.21
C LEU A 26 0.76 9.72 -0.84
N LEU A 27 0.15 9.02 -1.80
CA LEU A 27 -1.08 8.27 -1.58
C LEU A 27 -0.76 6.78 -1.64
N HIS A 28 -1.11 6.06 -0.58
CA HIS A 28 -0.95 4.61 -0.45
C HIS A 28 0.51 4.13 -0.67
N ALA A 29 1.48 5.00 -0.38
CA ALA A 29 2.90 4.71 -0.52
C ALA A 29 3.72 5.49 0.51
N THR A 30 4.82 4.89 0.93
CA THR A 30 5.82 5.50 1.80
C THR A 30 7.22 5.12 1.30
N TYR A 31 8.12 6.08 1.23
CA TYR A 31 9.52 5.85 0.85
C TYR A 31 10.42 6.39 1.96
N PRO A 32 11.30 5.56 2.56
CA PRO A 32 12.17 6.01 3.65
C PRO A 32 13.06 7.20 3.28
N ASP A 33 13.44 7.29 2.00
CA ASP A 33 14.37 8.31 1.49
C ASP A 33 13.68 9.61 1.05
N LEU A 34 12.36 9.75 1.22
CA LEU A 34 11.61 10.96 0.88
C LEU A 34 11.02 11.61 2.13
N ASP A 35 11.38 12.88 2.37
CA ASP A 35 10.77 13.71 3.40
C ASP A 35 9.45 14.30 2.87
N SER A 36 8.39 13.49 2.89
CA SER A 36 7.07 13.88 2.40
C SER A 36 5.95 13.40 3.30
N ALA A 37 4.87 14.19 3.38
CA ALA A 37 3.64 13.75 4.01
C ALA A 37 2.97 12.65 3.16
N TYR A 38 2.26 11.74 3.83
CA TYR A 38 1.59 10.63 3.16
C TYR A 38 0.24 10.30 3.79
N VAL A 39 -0.61 9.70 2.99
CA VAL A 39 -1.89 9.12 3.41
C VAL A 39 -1.89 7.65 2.99
N ILE A 40 -1.97 6.74 3.97
CA ILE A 40 -2.01 5.30 3.73
C ILE A 40 -3.23 4.67 4.39
N MET A 41 -3.60 3.49 3.89
CA MET A 41 -4.67 2.65 4.43
C MET A 41 -4.05 1.43 5.10
N ASP A 42 -4.69 0.98 6.17
CA ASP A 42 -4.37 -0.30 6.80
C ASP A 42 -5.09 -1.42 6.06
N ASP A 43 -4.42 -1.97 5.04
CA ASP A 43 -4.98 -3.04 4.20
C ASP A 43 -5.26 -4.32 4.99
N GLU A 44 -4.45 -4.61 6.01
CA GLU A 44 -4.61 -5.79 6.85
C GLU A 44 -5.91 -5.69 7.64
N LYS A 45 -6.10 -4.56 8.33
CA LYS A 45 -7.35 -4.28 9.04
C LYS A 45 -8.54 -4.22 8.11
N GLY A 46 -8.37 -3.65 6.91
CA GLY A 46 -9.41 -3.63 5.87
C GLY A 46 -9.86 -5.03 5.48
N GLY A 47 -8.91 -5.92 5.15
CA GLY A 47 -9.17 -7.32 4.81
C GLY A 47 -9.79 -8.10 5.97
N PHE A 48 -9.32 -7.86 7.19
CA PHE A 48 -9.90 -8.44 8.40
C PHE A 48 -11.36 -8.04 8.59
N ILE A 49 -11.68 -6.74 8.52
CA ILE A 49 -13.06 -6.24 8.68
C ILE A 49 -13.98 -6.85 7.61
N ALA A 50 -13.53 -6.87 6.35
CA ALA A 50 -14.31 -7.45 5.25
C ALA A 50 -14.58 -8.95 5.48
N THR A 51 -13.57 -9.71 5.89
CA THR A 51 -13.71 -11.16 6.13
C THR A 51 -14.57 -11.43 7.37
N GLN A 52 -14.39 -10.67 8.45
CA GLN A 52 -15.21 -10.76 9.65
C GLN A 52 -16.69 -10.50 9.36
N TYR A 53 -16.99 -9.56 8.47
CA TYR A 53 -18.35 -9.32 8.03
C TYR A 53 -18.96 -10.55 7.32
N LEU A 54 -18.23 -11.18 6.40
CA LEU A 54 -18.68 -12.40 5.73
C LEU A 54 -18.91 -13.56 6.71
N LEU A 55 -18.02 -13.73 7.69
CA LEU A 55 -18.17 -14.75 8.74
C LEU A 55 -19.43 -14.54 9.58
N LYS A 56 -19.74 -13.28 9.93
CA LYS A 56 -20.96 -12.93 10.67
C LYS A 56 -22.25 -13.22 9.88
N LEU A 57 -22.20 -13.18 8.55
CA LEU A 57 -23.29 -13.60 7.68
C LEU A 57 -23.42 -15.13 7.56
N GLY A 58 -22.48 -15.90 8.13
CA GLY A 58 -22.50 -17.35 8.14
C GLY A 58 -21.74 -18.01 6.97
N HIS A 59 -21.07 -17.24 6.11
CA HIS A 59 -20.24 -17.81 5.04
C HIS A 59 -19.09 -18.65 5.62
N LYS A 60 -18.87 -19.84 5.06
CA LYS A 60 -17.83 -20.80 5.48
C LYS A 60 -16.73 -20.99 4.43
N ASP A 61 -17.09 -20.89 3.15
CA ASP A 61 -16.16 -20.99 2.03
C ASP A 61 -15.87 -19.58 1.48
N ILE A 62 -14.74 -19.01 1.88
CA ILE A 62 -14.32 -17.64 1.52
C ILE A 62 -13.00 -17.73 0.76
N GLY A 63 -12.95 -17.17 -0.45
CA GLY A 63 -11.74 -17.05 -1.27
C GLY A 63 -11.31 -15.60 -1.44
N SER A 64 -9.99 -15.37 -1.60
CA SER A 64 -9.42 -14.06 -1.92
C SER A 64 -8.88 -14.06 -3.34
N ILE A 65 -9.19 -13.00 -4.11
CA ILE A 65 -8.61 -12.75 -5.44
C ILE A 65 -7.68 -11.55 -5.31
N SER A 66 -6.38 -11.81 -5.42
CA SER A 66 -5.35 -10.78 -5.35
C SER A 66 -4.47 -10.84 -6.60
N LEU A 67 -3.97 -9.68 -7.03
CA LEU A 67 -2.96 -9.64 -8.09
C LEU A 67 -1.70 -10.37 -7.61
N SER A 68 -1.48 -11.57 -8.15
CA SER A 68 -0.26 -12.34 -7.91
C SER A 68 0.90 -11.64 -8.60
N THR A 69 1.57 -10.78 -7.85
CA THR A 69 2.94 -10.42 -8.15
C THR A 69 3.80 -11.40 -7.37
N GLY A 70 4.54 -12.30 -8.03
CA GLY A 70 5.26 -13.44 -7.43
C GLY A 70 6.30 -13.11 -6.34
N ILE A 71 5.87 -12.49 -5.25
CA ILE A 71 6.60 -12.29 -4.00
C ILE A 71 5.96 -13.28 -3.03
N PRO A 72 6.75 -14.18 -2.42
CA PRO A 72 6.24 -15.03 -1.36
C PRO A 72 5.76 -14.16 -0.20
N GLU A 73 4.57 -14.43 0.32
CA GLU A 73 4.16 -13.81 1.58
C GLU A 73 5.12 -14.28 2.69
N PRO A 74 5.47 -13.39 3.65
CA PRO A 74 6.21 -13.82 4.83
C PRO A 74 5.39 -14.86 5.60
N PRO A 75 6.07 -15.81 6.28
CA PRO A 75 5.42 -16.87 7.05
C PRO A 75 4.57 -16.35 8.21
#